data_AF-A0A954Y761-F1
#
_entry.id   AF-A0A954Y761-F1
#
_cell.length_a   1.000
_cell.length_b   1.000
_cell.length_c   1.000
_cell.angle_alpha   90.00
_cell.angle_beta   90.00
_cell.angle_gamma   90.00
#
_symmetry.space_group_name_H-M   'P 1'
#
loop_
_entity.id
_entity.type
_entity.pdbx_description
1 polymer ?
#
loop_
_entity_poly.entity_id
_entity_poly.type
_entity_poly.pdbx_seq_one_letter_code
_entity_poly.pdbx_strand_id
1 'polypeptide(L)'
;MMFMLAPLTSGAAPATPAEAAPRIVNIVNFVRLLEPRSDSITEELLFQTVVNQAVLMQEHRLPGTFLLQYDALTDARYQAFLKKLPREQFEIGGWWEIPQPLVEKAGLPWRGRYPWDWHADVGFSSGYTPAEREKLVDVYMADFKAVFGDYPKSVASWFIDAHSLAYMHDHYGVIASANCKDQVGTDGYTLWGGYWNQAYYPSRLNAYMPAQSAAGQINVPVFRMLGSDPIYQYGRAGAITSLEPVYGHAGGSPEWVDWFLNSLTQ
;
A
#
# COMPACT_ATOMS: atom_id res chain seq x y z
N MET A 1 56.56 7.09 -19.81
CA MET A 1 55.93 6.05 -18.97
C MET A 1 54.55 5.80 -19.56
N MET A 2 54.44 4.74 -20.35
CA MET A 2 53.28 4.42 -21.20
C MET A 2 52.57 3.24 -20.53
N PHE A 3 51.37 3.46 -20.00
CA PHE A 3 50.57 2.39 -19.42
C PHE A 3 49.77 1.71 -20.54
N MET A 4 50.13 0.48 -20.88
CA MET A 4 49.28 -0.42 -21.67
C MET A 4 48.15 -0.91 -20.77
N LEU A 5 46.90 -0.67 -21.17
CA LEU A 5 45.76 -1.42 -20.66
C LEU A 5 45.65 -2.74 -21.45
N ALA A 6 45.77 -3.86 -20.74
CA ALA A 6 45.37 -5.16 -21.25
C ALA A 6 43.83 -5.25 -21.25
N PRO A 7 43.19 -5.83 -22.28
CA PRO A 7 41.77 -6.11 -22.23
C PRO A 7 41.54 -7.33 -21.35
N LEU A 8 40.77 -7.16 -20.27
CA LEU A 8 40.18 -8.26 -19.52
C LEU A 8 39.07 -8.87 -20.37
N THR A 9 39.36 -9.98 -21.05
CA THR A 9 38.33 -10.84 -21.65
C THR A 9 37.73 -11.73 -20.55
N SER A 10 36.62 -11.29 -19.94
CA SER A 10 35.79 -12.22 -19.18
C SER A 10 34.92 -13.01 -20.15
N GLY A 11 35.32 -14.26 -20.41
CA GLY A 11 34.46 -15.25 -21.02
C GLY A 11 33.34 -15.61 -20.05
N ALA A 12 32.22 -14.88 -20.09
CA ALA A 12 30.98 -15.36 -19.52
C ALA A 12 30.37 -16.36 -20.52
N ALA A 13 30.22 -17.61 -20.10
CA ALA A 13 29.42 -18.58 -20.83
C ALA A 13 27.99 -18.02 -21.04
N PRO A 14 27.34 -18.28 -22.19
CA PRO A 14 25.97 -17.86 -22.40
C PRO A 14 25.11 -18.49 -21.29
N ALA A 15 24.44 -17.65 -20.51
CA ALA A 15 23.48 -18.11 -19.53
C ALA A 15 22.41 -18.93 -20.24
N THR A 16 22.16 -20.15 -19.76
CA THR A 16 20.98 -20.94 -20.12
C THR A 16 19.75 -20.05 -19.93
N PRO A 17 18.74 -20.05 -20.83
CA PRO A 17 17.54 -19.25 -20.63
C PRO A 17 16.94 -19.64 -19.28
N ALA A 18 16.99 -18.72 -18.31
CA ALA A 18 16.28 -18.90 -17.07
C ALA A 18 14.81 -19.16 -17.43
N GLU A 19 14.23 -20.22 -16.90
CA GLU A 19 12.78 -20.43 -16.96
C GLU A 19 12.12 -19.09 -16.59
N ALA A 20 11.30 -18.56 -17.49
CA ALA A 20 10.83 -17.18 -17.38
C ALA A 20 10.12 -17.01 -16.04
N ALA A 21 10.73 -16.23 -15.13
CA ALA A 21 10.17 -15.97 -13.82
C ALA A 21 8.74 -15.41 -13.97
N PRO A 22 7.80 -15.78 -13.08
CA PRO A 22 6.42 -15.32 -13.21
C PRO A 22 6.35 -13.79 -13.14
N ARG A 23 5.57 -13.20 -14.05
CA ARG A 23 5.23 -11.78 -14.01
C ARG A 23 4.02 -11.61 -13.10
N ILE A 24 4.17 -10.86 -12.02
CA ILE A 24 3.14 -10.74 -10.99
C ILE A 24 2.61 -9.31 -10.98
N VAL A 25 1.29 -9.18 -11.00
CA VAL A 25 0.57 -7.92 -10.77
C VAL A 25 -0.34 -8.13 -9.57
N ASN A 26 -0.23 -7.27 -8.57
CA ASN A 26 -1.12 -7.26 -7.42
C ASN A 26 -2.22 -6.21 -7.64
N ILE A 27 -3.48 -6.63 -7.62
CA ILE A 27 -4.63 -5.73 -7.67
C ILE A 27 -5.07 -5.46 -6.24
N VAL A 28 -4.90 -4.20 -5.81
CA VAL A 28 -5.20 -3.76 -4.45
C VAL A 28 -6.30 -2.71 -4.51
N ASN A 29 -7.36 -2.92 -3.74
CA ASN A 29 -8.45 -1.99 -3.55
C ASN A 29 -8.41 -1.52 -2.10
N PHE A 30 -7.99 -0.29 -1.84
CA PHE A 30 -8.14 0.29 -0.51
C PHE A 30 -9.56 0.85 -0.35
N VAL A 31 -10.14 0.65 0.84
CA VAL A 31 -11.55 0.90 1.12
C VAL A 31 -11.65 1.78 2.35
N ARG A 32 -12.39 2.87 2.21
CA ARG A 32 -12.74 3.80 3.29
C ARG A 32 -14.24 4.01 3.32
N LEU A 33 -14.78 4.40 4.48
CA LEU A 33 -16.20 4.64 4.60
C LEU A 33 -16.63 5.97 3.97
N LEU A 34 -15.79 7.00 4.08
CA LEU A 34 -16.16 8.38 3.75
C LEU A 34 -15.05 9.16 3.02
N GLU A 35 -15.45 10.25 2.34
CA GLU A 35 -14.56 11.19 1.64
C GLU A 35 -15.03 12.63 1.91
N PRO A 36 -14.43 13.33 2.89
CA PRO A 36 -14.88 14.64 3.32
C PRO A 36 -14.43 15.78 2.38
N ARG A 37 -13.60 15.49 1.36
CA ARG A 37 -13.17 16.50 0.37
C ARG A 37 -14.23 16.80 -0.67
N SER A 38 -15.26 15.96 -0.80
CA SER A 38 -16.29 16.15 -1.82
C SER A 38 -17.63 15.54 -1.41
N ASP A 39 -18.64 16.38 -1.26
CA ASP A 39 -20.02 15.97 -0.91
C ASP A 39 -20.67 15.04 -1.95
N SER A 40 -20.15 15.03 -3.19
CA SER A 40 -20.63 14.11 -4.23
C SER A 40 -20.19 12.66 -4.00
N ILE A 41 -19.17 12.45 -3.16
CA ILE A 41 -18.65 11.13 -2.82
C ILE A 41 -19.30 10.68 -1.51
N THR A 42 -20.48 10.07 -1.66
CA THR A 42 -21.26 9.55 -0.53
C THR A 42 -20.74 8.19 -0.07
N GLU A 43 -21.05 7.79 1.17
CA GLU A 43 -20.73 6.45 1.67
C GLU A 43 -21.35 5.35 0.79
N GLU A 44 -22.55 5.59 0.25
CA GLU A 44 -23.22 4.65 -0.65
C GLU A 44 -22.46 4.52 -1.98
N LEU A 45 -21.95 5.63 -2.52
CA LEU A 45 -21.12 5.58 -3.73
C LEU A 45 -19.83 4.81 -3.48
N LEU A 46 -19.18 5.03 -2.33
CA LEU A 46 -17.96 4.29 -1.95
C LEU A 46 -18.24 2.80 -1.77
N PHE A 47 -19.33 2.44 -1.08
CA PHE A 47 -19.74 1.05 -0.92
C PHE A 47 -20.03 0.39 -2.27
N GLN A 48 -20.84 1.02 -3.12
CA GLN A 48 -21.18 0.48 -4.44
C GLN A 48 -19.95 0.38 -5.36
N THR A 49 -18.95 1.25 -5.19
CA THR A 49 -17.67 1.16 -5.91
C THR A 49 -16.95 -0.15 -5.57
N VAL A 50 -16.87 -0.52 -4.29
CA VAL A 50 -16.25 -1.79 -3.86
C VAL A 50 -17.03 -2.99 -4.39
N VAL A 51 -18.36 -2.93 -4.36
CA VAL A 51 -19.21 -3.98 -4.93
C VAL A 51 -18.94 -4.16 -6.42
N ASN A 52 -18.89 -3.06 -7.19
CA ASN A 52 -18.63 -3.10 -8.63
C ASN A 52 -17.22 -3.58 -8.96
N GLN A 53 -16.21 -3.19 -8.18
CA GLN A 53 -14.84 -3.68 -8.32
C GLN A 53 -14.77 -5.20 -8.14
N ALA A 54 -15.40 -5.73 -7.09
CA ALA A 54 -15.44 -7.18 -6.85
C ALA A 54 -16.16 -7.93 -7.98
N VAL A 55 -17.31 -7.42 -8.47
CA VAL A 55 -18.04 -8.02 -9.61
C VAL A 55 -17.16 -8.08 -10.85
N LEU A 56 -16.51 -6.97 -11.22
CA LEU A 56 -15.63 -6.90 -12.38
C LEU A 56 -14.45 -7.87 -12.25
N MET A 57 -13.84 -7.95 -11.07
CA MET A 57 -12.74 -8.88 -10.80
C MET A 57 -13.19 -10.34 -10.88
N GLN A 58 -14.42 -10.67 -10.45
CA GLN A 58 -14.99 -12.01 -10.61
C GLN A 58 -15.23 -12.35 -12.08
N GLU A 59 -15.84 -11.45 -12.86
CA GLU A 59 -16.09 -11.63 -14.29
C GLU A 59 -14.81 -11.93 -15.06
N HIS A 60 -13.73 -11.23 -14.72
CA HIS A 60 -12.42 -11.41 -15.36
C HIS A 60 -11.51 -12.44 -14.68
N ARG A 61 -11.97 -13.14 -13.63
CA ARG A 61 -11.19 -14.12 -12.85
C ARG A 61 -9.87 -13.55 -12.33
N LEU A 62 -9.90 -12.27 -11.93
CA LEU A 62 -8.75 -11.57 -11.37
C LEU A 62 -8.76 -11.75 -9.84
N PRO A 63 -7.68 -12.26 -9.24
CA PRO A 63 -7.52 -12.21 -7.79
C PRO A 63 -7.22 -10.78 -7.34
N GLY A 64 -7.46 -10.47 -6.08
CA GLY A 64 -6.93 -9.25 -5.49
C GLY A 64 -7.28 -9.07 -4.03
N THR A 65 -6.90 -7.91 -3.50
CA THR A 65 -6.89 -7.65 -2.07
C THR A 65 -7.74 -6.43 -1.76
N PHE A 66 -8.70 -6.57 -0.83
CA PHE A 66 -9.47 -5.46 -0.27
C PHE A 66 -8.87 -5.06 1.07
N LEU A 67 -8.32 -3.85 1.16
CA LEU A 67 -7.69 -3.31 2.36
C LEU A 67 -8.62 -2.31 3.04
N LEU A 68 -9.05 -2.61 4.25
CA LEU A 68 -10.09 -1.83 4.93
C LEU A 68 -9.51 -0.77 5.87
N GLN A 69 -9.91 0.48 5.71
CA GLN A 69 -9.74 1.49 6.75
C GLN A 69 -10.66 1.12 7.92
N TYR A 70 -10.32 1.55 9.14
CA TYR A 70 -11.04 1.13 10.34
C TYR A 70 -12.55 1.45 10.32
N ASP A 71 -12.95 2.58 9.74
CA ASP A 71 -14.34 2.95 9.56
C ASP A 71 -15.07 1.99 8.59
N ALA A 72 -14.44 1.61 7.49
CA ALA A 72 -14.97 0.59 6.57
C ALA A 72 -14.97 -0.82 7.20
N LEU A 73 -13.97 -1.16 8.01
CA LEU A 73 -13.90 -2.42 8.75
C LEU A 73 -15.09 -2.59 9.70
N THR A 74 -15.53 -1.50 10.33
CA THR A 74 -16.60 -1.53 11.34
C THR A 74 -18.01 -1.36 10.75
N ASP A 75 -18.15 -0.94 9.49
CA ASP A 75 -19.44 -0.80 8.81
C ASP A 75 -20.04 -2.17 8.41
N ALA A 76 -21.30 -2.37 8.79
CA ALA A 76 -22.00 -3.65 8.63
C ALA A 76 -22.21 -4.05 7.16
N ARG A 77 -22.31 -3.10 6.22
CA ARG A 77 -22.48 -3.36 4.79
C ARG A 77 -21.21 -3.99 4.21
N TYR A 78 -20.05 -3.40 4.49
CA TYR A 78 -18.75 -3.95 4.07
C TYR A 78 -18.51 -5.33 4.69
N GLN A 79 -18.78 -5.50 5.98
CA GLN A 79 -18.66 -6.81 6.63
C GLN A 79 -19.55 -7.87 5.97
N ALA A 80 -20.84 -7.56 5.74
CA ALA A 80 -21.79 -8.49 5.16
C ALA A 80 -21.45 -8.84 3.70
N PHE A 81 -20.90 -7.89 2.95
CA PHE A 81 -20.48 -8.10 1.56
C PHE A 81 -19.19 -8.92 1.47
N LEU A 82 -18.11 -8.46 2.12
CA LEU A 82 -16.79 -9.06 1.97
C LEU A 82 -16.72 -10.47 2.55
N LYS A 83 -17.50 -10.78 3.59
CA LYS A 83 -17.62 -12.16 4.13
C LYS A 83 -18.19 -13.17 3.13
N LYS A 84 -18.89 -12.70 2.08
CA LYS A 84 -19.48 -13.57 1.04
C LYS A 84 -18.54 -13.77 -0.15
N LEU A 85 -17.44 -13.02 -0.23
CA LEU A 85 -16.49 -13.18 -1.33
C LEU A 85 -15.66 -14.47 -1.17
N PRO A 86 -15.34 -15.15 -2.28
CA PRO A 86 -14.49 -16.34 -2.26
C PRO A 86 -13.08 -15.99 -1.77
N ARG A 87 -12.66 -16.55 -0.62
CA ARG A 87 -11.37 -16.26 0.03
C ARG A 87 -10.16 -16.75 -0.76
N GLU A 88 -10.36 -17.71 -1.66
CA GLU A 88 -9.36 -18.21 -2.59
C GLU A 88 -9.04 -17.20 -3.71
N GLN A 89 -9.96 -16.28 -4.00
CA GLN A 89 -9.79 -15.23 -5.00
C GLN A 89 -9.48 -13.88 -4.36
N PHE A 90 -10.11 -13.57 -3.23
CA PHE A 90 -10.02 -12.28 -2.58
C PHE A 90 -9.42 -12.36 -1.18
N GLU A 91 -8.30 -11.67 -0.99
CA GLU A 91 -7.77 -11.39 0.33
C GLU A 91 -8.48 -10.19 0.94
N ILE A 92 -8.74 -10.25 2.25
CA ILE A 92 -9.19 -9.11 3.06
C ILE A 92 -8.04 -8.76 4.00
N GLY A 93 -7.57 -7.52 3.93
CA GLY A 93 -6.47 -7.00 4.74
C GLY A 93 -6.77 -5.61 5.30
N GLY A 94 -5.74 -4.95 5.83
CA GLY A 94 -5.89 -3.64 6.47
C GLY A 94 -5.38 -2.47 5.64
N TRP A 95 -6.14 -1.37 5.62
CA TRP A 95 -5.68 -0.06 5.16
C TRP A 95 -5.40 0.83 6.38
N TRP A 96 -4.12 1.09 6.63
CA TRP A 96 -3.63 1.76 7.83
C TRP A 96 -3.56 3.27 7.66
N GLU A 97 -4.73 3.88 7.57
CA GLU A 97 -4.93 5.29 7.90
C GLU A 97 -5.77 5.38 9.17
N ILE A 98 -5.66 6.49 9.89
CA ILE A 98 -6.17 6.64 11.25
C ILE A 98 -7.41 7.53 11.24
N PRO A 99 -8.63 6.99 11.10
CA PRO A 99 -9.85 7.78 11.19
C PRO A 99 -10.27 7.99 12.66
N GLN A 100 -11.10 9.00 12.90
CA GLN A 100 -11.69 9.34 14.20
C GLN A 100 -12.21 8.13 15.00
N PRO A 101 -13.06 7.24 14.43
CA PRO A 101 -13.60 6.10 15.19
C PRO A 101 -12.52 5.13 15.72
N LEU A 102 -11.35 5.03 15.06
CA LEU A 102 -10.24 4.22 15.58
C LEU A 102 -9.61 4.88 16.82
N VAL A 103 -9.35 6.19 16.71
CA VAL A 103 -8.71 6.99 17.76
C VAL A 103 -9.57 7.04 19.01
N GLU A 104 -10.87 7.28 18.85
CA GLU A 104 -11.81 7.34 19.97
C GLU A 104 -11.98 5.98 20.63
N LYS A 105 -12.03 4.88 19.86
CA LYS A 105 -12.08 3.54 20.45
C LYS A 105 -10.78 3.16 21.16
N ALA A 106 -9.64 3.64 20.67
CA ALA A 106 -8.39 3.60 21.39
C ALA A 106 -8.37 4.54 22.61
N GLY A 107 -9.46 5.23 22.95
CA GLY A 107 -9.52 6.13 24.11
C GLY A 107 -8.53 7.28 24.01
N LEU A 108 -8.22 7.72 22.79
CA LEU A 108 -7.37 8.86 22.49
C LEU A 108 -8.25 10.02 21.98
N PRO A 109 -7.83 11.28 22.17
CA PRO A 109 -8.57 12.42 21.65
C PRO A 109 -8.39 12.53 20.12
N TRP A 110 -9.50 12.66 19.39
CA TRP A 110 -9.44 13.00 17.97
C TRP A 110 -8.98 14.45 17.78
N ARG A 111 -8.11 14.65 16.79
CA ARG A 111 -7.46 15.96 16.50
C ARG A 111 -7.71 16.46 15.07
N GLY A 112 -8.48 15.72 14.28
CA GLY A 112 -8.76 16.05 12.88
C GLY A 112 -9.92 17.02 12.70
N ARG A 113 -9.96 17.64 11.52
CA ARG A 113 -11.03 18.56 11.10
C ARG A 113 -12.30 17.82 10.69
N TYR A 114 -12.15 16.58 10.25
CA TYR A 114 -13.20 15.70 9.73
C TYR A 114 -13.08 14.32 10.38
N PRO A 115 -14.07 13.42 10.24
CA PRO A 115 -14.00 12.06 10.76
C PRO A 115 -12.86 11.20 10.16
N TRP A 116 -12.35 11.58 8.99
CA TRP A 116 -11.05 11.15 8.47
C TRP A 116 -10.33 12.39 7.95
N ASP A 117 -9.11 12.64 8.43
CA ASP A 117 -8.31 13.79 8.04
C ASP A 117 -6.99 13.29 7.44
N TRP A 118 -6.72 13.64 6.19
CA TRP A 118 -5.60 13.12 5.40
C TRP A 118 -4.24 13.77 5.74
N HIS A 119 -4.19 14.74 6.65
CA HIS A 119 -2.92 15.36 7.04
C HIS A 119 -2.01 14.40 7.83
N ALA A 120 -0.69 14.50 7.59
CA ALA A 120 0.34 13.60 8.12
C ALA A 120 0.36 13.45 9.65
N ASP A 121 -0.01 14.51 10.37
CA ASP A 121 -0.04 14.58 11.83
C ASP A 121 -1.35 14.07 12.44
N VAL A 122 -2.34 13.71 11.61
CA VAL A 122 -3.65 13.24 12.06
C VAL A 122 -4.00 11.86 11.49
N GLY A 123 -4.01 11.73 10.16
CA GLY A 123 -4.44 10.54 9.44
C GLY A 123 -3.42 9.41 9.40
N PHE A 124 -2.21 9.64 9.90
CA PHE A 124 -1.12 8.68 9.90
C PHE A 124 -0.55 8.47 11.30
N SER A 125 -0.03 7.26 11.54
CA SER A 125 0.55 6.88 12.82
C SER A 125 1.73 7.75 13.25
N SER A 126 2.43 8.42 12.31
CA SER A 126 3.48 9.40 12.60
C SER A 126 3.04 10.55 13.50
N GLY A 127 1.76 10.92 13.48
CA GLY A 127 1.18 11.96 14.35
C GLY A 127 0.98 11.55 15.82
N TYR A 128 1.18 10.27 16.13
CA TYR A 128 0.98 9.69 17.47
C TYR A 128 2.31 9.28 18.09
N THR A 129 2.37 9.23 19.42
CA THR A 129 3.51 8.68 20.15
C THR A 129 3.61 7.16 19.95
N PRO A 130 4.79 6.53 20.12
CA PRO A 130 4.92 5.08 19.98
C PRO A 130 3.90 4.26 20.79
N ALA A 131 3.65 4.63 22.05
CA ALA A 131 2.65 3.94 22.88
C ALA A 131 1.20 4.11 22.36
N GLU A 132 0.87 5.28 21.82
CA GLU A 132 -0.43 5.50 21.17
C GLU A 132 -0.56 4.70 19.87
N ARG A 133 0.52 4.58 19.08
CA ARG A 133 0.55 3.76 17.86
C ARG A 133 0.25 2.30 18.17
N GLU A 134 0.89 1.73 19.19
CA GLU A 134 0.64 0.36 19.64
C GLU A 134 -0.83 0.16 20.04
N LYS A 135 -1.39 1.09 20.81
CA LYS A 135 -2.80 1.05 21.21
C LYS A 135 -3.76 1.10 20.02
N LEU A 136 -3.49 1.96 19.03
CA LEU A 136 -4.26 2.03 17.80
C LEU A 136 -4.19 0.70 17.04
N VAL A 137 -3.00 0.09 16.95
CA VAL A 137 -2.80 -1.21 16.29
C VAL A 137 -3.59 -2.30 17.01
N ASP A 138 -3.51 -2.35 18.34
CA ASP A 138 -4.22 -3.35 19.14
C ASP A 138 -5.73 -3.29 18.92
N VAL A 139 -6.31 -2.09 18.93
CA VAL A 139 -7.75 -1.90 18.68
C VAL A 139 -8.13 -2.37 17.28
N TYR A 140 -7.38 -1.93 16.26
CA TYR A 140 -7.63 -2.31 14.87
C TYR A 140 -7.58 -3.83 14.69
N MET A 141 -6.53 -4.47 15.21
CA MET A 141 -6.30 -5.91 15.07
C MET A 141 -7.35 -6.73 15.83
N ALA A 142 -7.74 -6.29 17.03
CA ALA A 142 -8.79 -6.94 17.82
C ALA A 142 -10.13 -6.94 17.07
N ASP A 143 -10.53 -5.80 16.50
CA ASP A 143 -11.78 -5.69 15.75
C ASP A 143 -11.72 -6.43 14.42
N PHE A 144 -10.58 -6.37 13.72
CA PHE A 144 -10.39 -7.13 12.49
C PHE A 144 -10.61 -8.62 12.74
N LYS A 145 -9.99 -9.18 13.79
CA LYS A 145 -10.17 -10.56 14.19
C LYS A 145 -11.59 -10.87 14.64
N ALA A 146 -12.24 -9.97 15.38
CA ALA A 146 -13.63 -10.15 15.79
C ALA A 146 -14.58 -10.21 14.59
N VAL A 147 -14.32 -9.43 13.55
CA VAL A 147 -15.13 -9.38 12.33
C VAL A 147 -14.85 -10.59 11.43
N PHE A 148 -13.59 -10.88 11.11
CA PHE A 148 -13.21 -11.83 10.05
C PHE A 148 -12.71 -13.20 10.55
N GLY A 149 -12.44 -13.33 11.85
CA GLY A 149 -11.99 -14.56 12.52
C GLY A 149 -10.48 -14.69 12.68
N ASP A 150 -9.70 -13.98 11.86
CA ASP A 150 -8.23 -14.01 11.83
C ASP A 150 -7.66 -12.59 11.78
N TYR A 151 -6.37 -12.42 12.07
CA TYR A 151 -5.66 -11.15 11.84
C TYR A 151 -5.37 -10.94 10.34
N PRO A 152 -5.24 -9.69 9.86
CA PRO A 152 -4.92 -9.43 8.46
C PRO A 152 -3.49 -9.91 8.16
N LYS A 153 -3.30 -10.60 7.04
CA LYS A 153 -1.96 -11.01 6.56
C LYS A 153 -1.21 -9.83 5.94
N SER A 154 -1.94 -8.97 5.22
CA SER A 154 -1.40 -7.79 4.56
C SER A 154 -1.98 -6.51 5.15
N VAL A 155 -1.12 -5.52 5.40
CA VAL A 155 -1.53 -4.17 5.80
C VAL A 155 -0.77 -3.14 4.97
N ALA A 156 -1.48 -2.24 4.30
CA ALA A 156 -0.87 -1.16 3.51
C ALA A 156 -1.40 0.21 3.93
N SER A 157 -0.71 1.27 3.53
CA SER A 157 -1.14 2.66 3.67
C SER A 157 -0.37 3.48 2.64
N TRP A 158 -0.66 4.77 2.49
CA TRP A 158 0.28 5.66 1.81
C TRP A 158 1.64 5.65 2.51
N PHE A 159 1.64 5.61 3.85
CA PHE A 159 2.85 5.46 4.66
C PHE A 159 2.55 4.79 6.00
N ILE A 160 3.39 3.82 6.39
CA ILE A 160 3.39 3.24 7.74
C ILE A 160 4.79 3.48 8.32
N ASP A 161 4.87 4.05 9.52
CA ASP A 161 6.15 4.25 10.19
C ASP A 161 6.78 2.92 10.66
N ALA A 162 8.10 2.93 10.88
CA ALA A 162 8.85 1.73 11.25
C ALA A 162 8.38 1.08 12.55
N HIS A 163 7.97 1.88 13.54
CA HIS A 163 7.53 1.37 14.84
C HIS A 163 6.21 0.60 14.68
N SER A 164 5.22 1.24 14.03
CA SER A 164 3.92 0.60 13.80
C SER A 164 4.04 -0.66 12.94
N LEU A 165 4.79 -0.62 11.84
CA LEU A 165 4.96 -1.78 10.96
C LEU A 165 5.68 -2.94 11.67
N ALA A 166 6.73 -2.63 12.44
CA ALA A 166 7.42 -3.62 13.25
C ALA A 166 6.48 -4.26 14.28
N TYR A 167 5.70 -3.44 14.97
CA TYR A 167 4.74 -3.91 15.97
C TYR A 167 3.67 -4.83 15.36
N MET A 168 3.10 -4.44 14.22
CA MET A 168 2.14 -5.27 13.47
C MET A 168 2.72 -6.63 13.05
N HIS A 169 3.97 -6.68 12.61
CA HIS A 169 4.64 -7.95 12.31
C HIS A 169 4.88 -8.76 13.59
N ASP A 170 5.57 -8.17 14.55
CA ASP A 170 6.14 -8.87 15.71
C ASP A 170 5.04 -9.39 16.66
N HIS A 171 3.90 -8.69 16.74
CA HIS A 171 2.79 -9.04 17.65
C HIS A 171 1.60 -9.70 16.95
N TYR A 172 1.32 -9.38 15.69
CA TYR A 172 0.12 -9.82 14.97
C TYR A 172 0.40 -10.67 13.73
N GLY A 173 1.67 -10.83 13.35
CA GLY A 173 2.06 -11.70 12.25
C GLY A 173 1.69 -11.17 10.87
N VAL A 174 1.62 -9.85 10.70
CA VAL A 174 1.52 -9.24 9.36
C VAL A 174 2.76 -9.66 8.55
N ILE A 175 2.54 -10.19 7.34
CA ILE A 175 3.59 -10.77 6.48
C ILE A 175 3.81 -10.01 5.18
N ALA A 176 2.99 -9.00 4.87
CA ALA A 176 3.15 -8.17 3.69
C ALA A 176 2.64 -6.76 3.95
N SER A 177 3.29 -5.78 3.32
CA SER A 177 2.84 -4.38 3.37
C SER A 177 3.07 -3.68 2.04
N ALA A 178 2.46 -2.52 1.84
CA ALA A 178 2.69 -1.71 0.67
C ALA A 178 2.60 -0.22 1.02
N ASN A 179 3.32 0.61 0.26
CA ASN A 179 3.29 2.07 0.38
C ASN A 179 3.33 2.80 -0.96
N CYS A 180 2.89 4.05 -1.01
CA CYS A 180 2.91 4.82 -2.26
C CYS A 180 4.34 5.15 -2.68
N LYS A 181 4.53 5.24 -3.99
CA LYS A 181 5.70 5.88 -4.62
C LYS A 181 5.99 7.27 -4.03
N ASP A 182 7.19 7.78 -4.29
CA ASP A 182 7.60 9.11 -3.86
C ASP A 182 6.59 10.18 -4.31
N GLN A 183 6.19 11.04 -3.38
CA GLN A 183 5.18 12.08 -3.57
C GLN A 183 5.65 13.35 -2.86
N VAL A 184 5.74 14.45 -3.59
CA VAL A 184 6.12 15.76 -3.04
C VAL A 184 4.90 16.67 -3.02
N GLY A 185 4.53 17.15 -1.83
CA GLY A 185 3.42 18.09 -1.65
C GLY A 185 2.04 17.57 -2.12
N THR A 186 1.85 16.24 -2.11
CA THR A 186 0.57 15.60 -2.44
C THR A 186 -0.18 15.29 -1.16
N ASP A 187 -1.48 15.58 -1.11
CA ASP A 187 -2.38 15.21 0.00
C ASP A 187 -1.85 15.56 1.41
N GLY A 188 -1.16 16.70 1.57
CA GLY A 188 -0.74 17.21 2.88
C GLY A 188 0.49 16.52 3.50
N TYR A 189 1.24 15.71 2.73
CA TYR A 189 2.48 15.09 3.18
C TYR A 189 3.57 15.11 2.09
N THR A 190 4.77 14.66 2.44
CA THR A 190 5.90 14.48 1.51
C THR A 190 6.69 13.24 1.86
N LEU A 191 6.91 12.38 0.87
CA LEU A 191 7.66 11.14 0.94
C LEU A 191 8.68 11.16 -0.21
N TRP A 192 9.97 11.21 0.12
CA TRP A 192 11.04 11.30 -0.88
C TRP A 192 12.28 10.53 -0.46
N GLY A 193 12.94 9.89 -1.42
CA GLY A 193 14.18 9.13 -1.21
C GLY A 193 13.95 7.68 -0.80
N GLY A 194 12.78 7.12 -1.13
CA GLY A 194 12.42 5.75 -0.81
C GLY A 194 13.05 4.75 -1.79
N TYR A 195 12.89 3.47 -1.50
CA TYR A 195 13.26 2.44 -2.49
C TYR A 195 12.39 2.60 -3.75
N TRP A 196 13.06 2.62 -4.91
CA TRP A 196 12.46 3.13 -6.14
C TRP A 196 11.30 2.29 -6.68
N ASN A 197 11.45 0.97 -6.71
CA ASN A 197 10.49 0.05 -7.34
C ASN A 197 10.54 -1.34 -6.69
N GLN A 198 9.54 -2.19 -6.96
CA GLN A 198 9.39 -3.55 -6.43
C GLN A 198 9.20 -3.59 -4.91
N ALA A 199 9.71 -4.63 -4.25
CA ALA A 199 9.61 -4.83 -2.81
C ALA A 199 10.98 -4.69 -2.15
N TYR A 200 10.97 -4.26 -0.89
CA TYR A 200 12.15 -4.21 -0.04
C TYR A 200 11.78 -4.60 1.38
N TYR A 201 12.76 -5.08 2.15
CA TYR A 201 12.59 -5.23 3.59
C TYR A 201 13.01 -3.92 4.28
N PRO A 202 12.11 -3.28 5.02
CA PRO A 202 12.39 -1.97 5.59
C PRO A 202 13.24 -2.04 6.86
N SER A 203 13.92 -0.93 7.14
CA SER A 203 14.69 -0.73 8.37
C SER A 203 13.78 -0.43 9.56
N ARG A 204 14.12 -0.99 10.73
CA ARG A 204 13.52 -0.64 12.03
C ARG A 204 13.75 0.84 12.42
N LEU A 205 14.70 1.53 11.77
CA LEU A 205 14.94 2.97 11.98
C LEU A 205 14.01 3.87 11.16
N ASN A 206 13.72 3.46 9.92
CA ASN A 206 12.85 4.19 9.00
C ASN A 206 12.27 3.22 7.98
N ALA A 207 10.95 3.08 7.96
CA ALA A 207 10.24 2.16 7.10
C ALA A 207 10.40 2.49 5.61
N TYR A 208 10.79 3.73 5.27
CA TYR A 208 11.01 4.16 3.90
C TYR A 208 12.35 3.72 3.30
N MET A 209 13.26 3.22 4.15
CA MET A 209 14.61 2.83 3.78
C MET A 209 14.78 1.31 3.86
N PRO A 210 15.47 0.66 2.90
CA PRO A 210 15.87 -0.74 3.03
C PRO A 210 16.75 -0.99 4.26
N ALA A 211 16.53 -2.12 4.93
CA ALA A 211 17.38 -2.57 6.03
C ALA A 211 18.82 -2.80 5.55
N GLN A 212 19.79 -2.36 6.35
CA GLN A 212 21.22 -2.53 6.06
C GLN A 212 21.82 -3.79 6.73
N SER A 213 21.08 -4.42 7.64
CA SER A 213 21.46 -5.64 8.34
C SER A 213 20.22 -6.44 8.74
N ALA A 214 20.37 -7.75 8.90
CA ALA A 214 19.27 -8.63 9.33
C ALA A 214 18.71 -8.25 10.72
N ALA A 215 19.57 -7.79 11.64
CA ALA A 215 19.12 -7.36 12.98
C ALA A 215 18.31 -6.05 12.93
N GLY A 216 18.61 -5.16 11.98
CA GLY A 216 17.88 -3.91 11.77
C GLY A 216 16.65 -4.06 10.88
N GLN A 217 16.33 -5.28 10.43
CA GLN A 217 15.25 -5.55 9.48
C GLN A 217 13.91 -5.72 10.19
N ILE A 218 12.86 -5.14 9.61
CA ILE A 218 11.48 -5.59 9.84
C ILE A 218 11.21 -6.66 8.79
N ASN A 219 10.84 -7.87 9.20
CA ASN A 219 10.73 -9.02 8.30
C ASN A 219 9.39 -9.05 7.54
N VAL A 220 8.99 -7.89 7.02
CA VAL A 220 7.82 -7.68 6.16
C VAL A 220 8.30 -7.07 4.84
N PRO A 221 8.11 -7.71 3.68
CA PRO A 221 8.32 -7.04 2.41
C PRO A 221 7.31 -5.89 2.24
N VAL A 222 7.82 -4.70 1.92
CA VAL A 222 7.02 -3.53 1.56
C VAL A 222 7.05 -3.38 0.04
N PHE A 223 5.90 -3.55 -0.60
CA PHE A 223 5.71 -3.38 -2.04
C PHE A 223 5.41 -1.92 -2.38
N ARG A 224 6.05 -1.40 -3.44
CA ARG A 224 5.75 -0.05 -3.95
C ARG A 224 4.45 -0.09 -4.78
N MET A 225 3.46 0.70 -4.38
CA MET A 225 2.20 0.86 -5.11
C MET A 225 2.32 1.91 -6.24
N LEU A 226 1.33 1.89 -7.14
CA LEU A 226 1.05 2.94 -8.14
C LEU A 226 2.02 3.09 -9.31
N GLY A 227 3.08 2.27 -9.37
CA GLY A 227 4.07 2.26 -10.46
C GLY A 227 4.78 3.60 -10.65
N SER A 228 6.06 3.67 -10.30
CA SER A 228 6.84 4.88 -10.56
C SER A 228 7.19 4.94 -12.05
N ASP A 229 6.52 5.78 -12.83
CA ASP A 229 6.86 6.02 -14.23
C ASP A 229 8.25 6.69 -14.30
N PRO A 230 9.26 6.02 -14.88
CA PRO A 230 10.63 6.52 -14.85
C PRO A 230 10.85 7.77 -15.70
N ILE A 231 9.94 8.09 -16.63
CA ILE A 231 10.08 9.23 -17.55
C ILE A 231 9.19 10.38 -17.08
N TYR A 232 7.91 10.11 -16.83
CA TYR A 232 6.91 11.16 -16.66
C TYR A 232 6.71 11.62 -15.22
N GLN A 233 7.22 10.89 -14.23
CA GLN A 233 7.22 11.35 -12.83
C GLN A 233 8.49 12.11 -12.41
N TYR A 234 9.55 12.10 -13.24
CA TYR A 234 10.75 12.86 -12.94
C TYR A 234 10.58 14.36 -13.27
N GLY A 235 10.60 15.22 -12.25
CA GLY A 235 10.67 16.68 -12.40
C GLY A 235 9.39 17.38 -12.85
N ARG A 236 8.26 16.67 -13.01
CA ARG A 236 6.96 17.28 -13.32
C ARG A 236 6.13 17.48 -12.04
N ALA A 237 6.10 18.72 -11.55
CA ALA A 237 5.16 19.11 -10.51
C ALA A 237 3.74 19.17 -11.08
N GLY A 238 2.77 18.49 -10.44
CA GLY A 238 1.34 18.72 -10.64
C GLY A 238 0.57 17.72 -11.53
N ALA A 239 1.20 16.71 -12.12
CA ALA A 239 0.50 15.64 -12.86
C ALA A 239 0.81 14.26 -12.26
N ILE A 240 -0.21 13.61 -11.70
CA ILE A 240 -0.10 12.25 -11.17
C ILE A 240 -0.20 11.27 -12.36
N THR A 241 0.96 10.79 -12.83
CA THR A 241 1.01 9.63 -13.75
C THR A 241 1.02 8.37 -12.90
N SER A 242 -0.03 7.56 -12.93
CA SER A 242 -0.20 6.41 -12.02
C SER A 242 -0.84 5.24 -12.73
N LEU A 243 -0.57 4.03 -12.24
CA LEU A 243 -1.28 2.80 -12.66
C LEU A 243 -2.76 2.78 -12.26
N GLU A 244 -3.23 3.76 -11.49
CA GLU A 244 -4.66 3.87 -11.18
C GLU A 244 -5.49 4.09 -12.46
N PRO A 245 -6.57 3.31 -12.66
CA PRO A 245 -7.35 3.32 -13.90
C PRO A 245 -8.13 4.61 -14.13
N VAL A 246 -8.23 5.48 -13.12
CA VAL A 246 -8.90 6.79 -13.21
C VAL A 246 -8.14 7.77 -14.12
N TYR A 247 -6.83 7.58 -14.31
CA TYR A 247 -6.00 8.46 -15.13
C TYR A 247 -5.98 7.99 -16.58
N GLY A 248 -6.88 8.54 -17.41
CA GLY A 248 -7.01 8.15 -18.83
C GLY A 248 -5.75 8.35 -19.69
N HIS A 249 -4.79 9.15 -19.25
CA HIS A 249 -3.49 9.32 -19.91
C HIS A 249 -2.40 8.36 -19.41
N ALA A 250 -2.69 7.55 -18.39
CA ALA A 250 -1.75 6.64 -17.71
C ALA A 250 -2.44 5.29 -17.44
N GLY A 251 -2.75 4.93 -16.20
CA GLY A 251 -3.35 3.63 -15.83
C GLY A 251 -4.69 3.30 -16.50
N GLY A 252 -5.42 4.31 -17.00
CA GLY A 252 -6.62 4.15 -17.82
C GLY A 252 -6.34 3.98 -19.32
N SER A 253 -5.08 4.06 -19.77
CA SER A 253 -4.65 3.88 -21.15
C SER A 253 -3.99 2.51 -21.34
N PRO A 254 -4.57 1.60 -22.13
CA PRO A 254 -3.95 0.31 -22.44
C PRO A 254 -2.55 0.44 -23.04
N GLU A 255 -2.36 1.42 -23.92
CA GLU A 255 -1.08 1.69 -24.59
C GLU A 255 0.02 2.06 -23.59
N TRP A 256 -0.31 2.92 -22.62
CA TRP A 256 0.63 3.31 -21.58
C TRP A 256 0.90 2.16 -20.60
N VAL A 257 -0.13 1.40 -20.20
CA VAL A 257 0.02 0.25 -19.31
C VAL A 257 0.91 -0.83 -19.94
N ASP A 258 0.70 -1.15 -21.22
CA ASP A 258 1.51 -2.11 -21.97
C ASP A 258 2.97 -1.65 -22.05
N TRP A 259 3.21 -0.38 -22.38
CA TRP A 259 4.55 0.19 -22.39
C TRP A 259 5.20 0.13 -20.99
N PHE A 260 4.47 0.50 -19.95
CA PHE A 260 4.97 0.53 -18.57
C PHE A 260 5.38 -0.87 -18.10
N LEU A 261 4.51 -1.87 -18.26
CA LEU A 261 4.79 -3.25 -17.85
C LEU A 261 5.93 -3.88 -18.65
N ASN A 262 6.03 -3.59 -19.96
CA ASN A 262 7.16 -4.03 -20.77
C ASN A 262 8.48 -3.39 -20.32
N SER A 263 8.46 -2.11 -19.93
CA SER A 263 9.65 -1.40 -19.44
C SER A 263 10.18 -1.93 -18.10
N LEU A 264 9.33 -2.61 -17.32
CA LEU A 264 9.73 -3.22 -16.04
C LEU A 264 10.30 -4.64 -16.16
N THR A 265 10.11 -5.29 -17.32
CA THR A 265 10.39 -6.73 -17.50
C THR A 265 11.39 -7.04 -18.60
N GLN A 266 11.95 -6.01 -19.26
CA GLN A 266 13.11 -6.10 -20.15
C GLN A 266 14.41 -5.94 -19.34
#